data_AF-A0A8C9R8U9-F1
#
_entry.id   AF-A0A8C9R8U9-F1
#
_cell.length_a   1.000
_cell.length_b   1.000
_cell.length_c   1.000
_cell.angle_alpha   90.00
_cell.angle_beta   90.00
_cell.angle_gamma   90.00
#
_symmetry.space_group_name_H-M   'P 1'
#
loop_
_entity.id
_entity.type
_entity.pdbx_description
1 polymer ?
#
loop_
_entity_poly.entity_id
_entity_poly.type
_entity_poly.pdbx_seq_one_letter_code
_entity_poly.pdbx_strand_id
1 'polypeptide(L)'
;MASRNLFKTQKTLIVPYGLRSWLGCVCRAVLLEDPENVIEFIFDYCMGLLNFRKNPSMDVKDLTYLYQKNRGKVISFHFSMVC
;
A
#
# COMPACT_ATOMS: atom_id res chain seq x y z
N MET A 1 10.58 -44.15 -26.69
CA MET A 1 10.56 -42.68 -26.51
C MET A 1 9.31 -42.30 -25.75
N ALA A 2 9.41 -41.94 -24.47
CA ALA A 2 8.28 -41.44 -23.67
C ALA A 2 8.66 -40.06 -23.12
N SER A 3 7.80 -39.08 -23.40
CA SER A 3 7.98 -37.65 -23.13
C SER A 3 8.05 -37.38 -21.63
N ARG A 4 9.24 -37.02 -21.12
CA ARG A 4 9.47 -36.69 -19.70
C ARG A 4 9.03 -35.27 -19.32
N ASN A 5 8.00 -34.71 -19.96
CA ASN A 5 7.53 -33.34 -19.69
C ASN A 5 6.09 -33.25 -19.17
N LEU A 6 5.55 -34.32 -18.56
CA LEU A 6 4.13 -34.40 -18.23
C LEU A 6 3.67 -33.61 -16.98
N PHE A 7 4.57 -33.05 -16.16
CA PHE A 7 4.16 -32.24 -15.00
C PHE A 7 5.04 -31.00 -14.82
N LYS A 8 4.95 -30.05 -15.76
CA LYS A 8 5.37 -28.67 -15.46
C LYS A 8 4.31 -28.11 -14.50
N THR A 9 4.54 -28.24 -13.19
CA THR A 9 3.69 -27.66 -12.15
C THR A 9 3.53 -26.18 -12.44
N GLN A 10 2.34 -25.78 -12.89
CA GLN A 10 2.02 -24.38 -13.10
C GLN A 10 2.08 -23.71 -11.73
N LYS A 11 3.08 -22.85 -11.54
CA LYS A 11 3.23 -22.13 -10.28
C LYS A 11 2.07 -21.16 -10.15
N THR A 12 1.18 -21.40 -9.19
CA THR A 12 0.10 -20.46 -8.86
C THR A 12 0.69 -19.24 -8.19
N LEU A 13 0.48 -18.06 -8.78
CA LEU A 13 0.82 -16.79 -8.13
C LEU A 13 -0.25 -16.48 -7.08
N ILE A 14 0.14 -16.47 -5.81
CA ILE A 14 -0.73 -16.07 -4.70
C ILE A 14 -0.54 -14.58 -4.47
N VAL A 15 -1.62 -13.81 -4.60
CA VAL A 15 -1.64 -12.39 -4.26
C VAL A 15 -2.24 -12.26 -2.85
N PRO A 16 -1.51 -11.74 -1.86
CA PRO A 16 -2.04 -11.52 -0.52
C PRO A 16 -3.29 -10.65 -0.54
N TYR A 17 -4.28 -11.01 0.27
CA TYR A 17 -5.48 -10.21 0.43
C TYR A 17 -5.11 -8.78 0.88
N GLY A 18 -5.69 -7.78 0.23
CA GLY A 18 -5.43 -6.37 0.50
C GLY A 18 -4.20 -5.76 -0.17
N LEU A 19 -3.32 -6.55 -0.81
CA LEU A 19 -2.12 -6.03 -1.50
C LEU A 19 -2.49 -5.04 -2.62
N ARG A 20 -3.49 -5.38 -3.44
CA ARG A 20 -3.98 -4.50 -4.52
C ARG A 20 -4.49 -3.16 -3.97
N SER A 21 -5.24 -3.20 -2.88
CA SER A 21 -5.79 -1.99 -2.25
C SER A 21 -4.68 -1.13 -1.66
N TRP A 22 -3.72 -1.75 -0.98
CA TRP A 22 -2.55 -1.07 -0.43
C TRP A 22 -1.74 -0.35 -1.52
N LEU A 23 -1.39 -1.05 -2.61
CA LEU A 23 -0.72 -0.45 -3.77
C LEU A 23 -1.51 0.73 -4.34
N GLY A 24 -2.84 0.58 -4.49
CA GLY A 24 -3.70 1.67 -4.96
C GLY A 24 -3.66 2.91 -4.06
N CYS A 25 -3.58 2.75 -2.74
CA CYS A 25 -3.45 3.86 -1.80
C CYS A 25 -2.07 4.52 -1.86
N VAL A 26 -0.99 3.74 -1.95
CA VAL A 26 0.37 4.26 -2.12
C VAL A 26 0.47 5.09 -3.40
N CYS A 27 0.00 4.56 -4.53
CA CYS A 27 0.02 5.29 -5.81
C CYS A 27 -0.77 6.61 -5.72
N ARG A 28 -1.93 6.62 -5.08
CA ARG A 28 -2.69 7.87 -4.87
C ARG A 28 -1.94 8.85 -3.98
N ALA A 29 -1.29 8.38 -2.93
CA ALA A 29 -0.50 9.23 -2.04
C ALA A 29 0.69 9.86 -2.78
N VAL A 30 1.40 9.08 -3.60
CA VAL A 30 2.47 9.60 -4.48
C VAL A 30 1.93 10.66 -5.44
N LEU A 31 0.80 10.40 -6.10
CA LEU A 31 0.19 11.36 -7.04
C LEU A 31 -0.32 12.65 -6.37
N LEU A 32 -0.69 12.58 -5.09
CA LEU A 32 -1.19 13.73 -4.34
C LEU A 32 -0.07 14.58 -3.75
N GLU A 33 0.99 13.94 -3.27
CA GLU A 33 2.09 14.60 -2.56
C GLU A 33 3.25 14.97 -3.50
N ASP A 34 3.27 14.43 -4.72
CA ASP A 34 4.28 14.64 -5.78
C ASP A 34 5.72 14.67 -5.24
N PRO A 35 6.17 13.60 -4.56
CA PRO A 35 7.45 13.61 -3.88
C PRO A 35 8.61 13.60 -4.88
N GLU A 36 9.65 14.39 -4.60
CA GLU A 36 10.89 14.41 -5.38
C GLU A 36 11.57 13.04 -5.42
N ASN A 37 11.45 12.26 -4.34
CA ASN A 37 11.95 10.89 -4.23
C ASN A 37 10.84 9.90 -3.86
N VAL A 38 10.35 9.16 -4.85
CA VAL A 38 9.27 8.18 -4.69
C VAL A 38 9.68 7.00 -3.77
N ILE A 39 10.95 6.58 -3.78
CA ILE A 39 11.39 5.43 -2.99
C ILE A 39 11.40 5.78 -1.50
N GLU A 40 11.95 6.94 -1.17
CA GLU A 40 11.98 7.48 0.19
C GLU A 40 10.56 7.72 0.70
N PHE A 41 9.69 8.29 -0.14
CA PHE A 41 8.27 8.43 0.18
C PHE A 41 7.59 7.10 0.52
N ILE A 42 7.83 6.04 -0.26
CA ILE A 42 7.25 4.72 0.00
C ILE A 42 7.77 4.16 1.32
N PHE A 43 9.06 4.34 1.63
CA PHE A 43 9.62 3.93 2.91
C PHE A 43 8.91 4.63 4.09
N ASP A 44 8.79 5.95 4.05
CA ASP A 44 8.11 6.73 5.07
C ASP A 44 6.63 6.40 5.18
N TYR A 45 5.97 6.15 4.05
CA TYR A 45 4.59 5.69 4.01
C TYR A 45 4.43 4.37 4.76
N CYS A 46 5.30 3.40 4.49
CA CYS A 46 5.29 2.09 5.17
C CYS A 46 5.53 2.24 6.68
N MET A 47 6.52 3.04 7.07
CA MET A 47 6.82 3.31 8.48
C MET A 47 5.65 3.96 9.20
N GLY A 48 5.00 4.96 8.57
CA GLY A 48 3.80 5.59 9.11
C GLY A 48 2.63 4.60 9.24
N LEU A 49 2.47 3.68 8.29
CA LEU A 49 1.44 2.64 8.34
C LEU A 49 1.66 1.65 9.49
N LEU A 50 2.92 1.27 9.73
CA LEU A 50 3.33 0.44 10.86
C LEU A 50 3.08 1.13 12.20
N ASN A 51 3.43 2.41 12.32
CA ASN A 51 3.22 3.21 13.53
C ASN A 51 1.74 3.49 13.80
N PHE A 52 0.93 3.64 12.74
CA PHE A 52 -0.51 3.82 12.84
C PHE A 52 -1.24 2.54 13.28
N ARG A 53 -0.61 1.37 13.13
CA ARG A 53 -1.18 0.08 13.47
C ARG A 53 -1.34 -0.09 14.98
N LYS A 54 -2.52 0.25 15.49
CA LYS A 54 -2.88 0.04 16.90
C LYS A 54 -3.18 -1.42 17.25
N ASN A 55 -3.67 -2.22 16.28
CA ASN A 55 -4.04 -3.62 16.48
C ASN A 55 -3.21 -4.52 15.53
N PRO A 56 -2.40 -5.45 16.06
CA PRO A 56 -1.59 -6.37 15.25
C PRO A 56 -2.40 -7.45 14.52
N SER A 57 -3.71 -7.56 14.74
CA SER A 57 -4.61 -8.44 13.99
C SER A 57 -5.38 -7.72 12.89
N MET A 58 -5.26 -6.39 12.79
CA MET A 58 -5.89 -5.63 11.71
C MET A 58 -5.29 -6.01 10.36
N ASP A 59 -6.15 -6.29 9.39
CA ASP A 59 -5.73 -6.62 8.04
C ASP A 59 -5.21 -5.39 7.30
N VAL A 60 -4.37 -5.63 6.29
CA VAL A 60 -3.69 -4.55 5.55
C VAL A 60 -4.69 -3.65 4.80
N LYS A 61 -5.83 -4.18 4.33
CA LYS A 61 -6.81 -3.38 3.57
C LYS A 61 -7.49 -2.38 4.50
N ASP A 62 -7.94 -2.81 5.67
CA ASP A 62 -8.59 -1.95 6.64
C ASP A 62 -7.61 -0.94 7.25
N LEU A 63 -6.39 -1.38 7.57
CA LEU A 63 -5.32 -0.51 8.06
C LEU A 63 -5.01 0.61 7.05
N THR A 64 -4.85 0.25 5.77
CA THR A 64 -4.57 1.21 4.70
C THR A 64 -5.73 2.17 4.48
N TYR A 65 -6.97 1.68 4.50
CA TYR A 65 -8.15 2.52 4.36
C TYR A 65 -8.24 3.57 5.49
N LEU A 66 -8.05 3.15 6.74
CA LEU A 66 -8.06 4.05 7.90
C LEU A 66 -6.91 5.05 7.85
N TYR A 67 -5.72 4.60 7.46
CA TYR A 67 -4.55 5.44 7.32
C TYR A 67 -4.75 6.51 6.23
N GLN A 68 -5.25 6.12 5.05
CA GLN A 68 -5.57 7.05 3.97
C GLN A 68 -6.69 8.02 4.37
N LYS A 69 -7.73 7.55 5.07
CA LYS A 69 -8.81 8.40 5.59
C LYS A 69 -8.28 9.41 6.60
N ASN A 70 -7.32 9.03 7.43
CA ASN A 70 -6.68 9.94 8.37
C ASN A 70 -5.75 10.94 7.66
N ARG A 71 -4.93 10.48 6.71
CA ARG A 71 -4.09 11.34 5.86
C ARG A 71 -4.91 12.32 5.02
N GLY A 72 -6.02 11.89 4.43
CA GLY A 72 -6.91 12.75 3.64
C GLY A 72 -7.49 13.89 4.47
N LYS A 73 -7.80 13.67 5.75
CA LYS A 73 -8.18 14.75 6.67
C LYS A 73 -7.01 15.72 6.89
N VAL A 74 -5.80 15.21 7.11
CA VAL A 74 -4.59 16.04 7.29
C VAL A 74 -4.28 16.86 6.04
N ILE A 75 -4.41 16.31 4.83
CA ILE A 75 -4.17 17.02 3.57
C ILE A 75 -5.19 18.15 3.36
N SER A 76 -6.47 17.94 3.68
CA SER A 76 -7.45 19.04 3.68
C SER A 76 -7.14 20.14 4.71
N PHE A 77 -6.54 19.80 5.85
CA PHE A 77 -6.04 20.79 6.81
C PHE A 77 -4.77 21.49 6.31
N HIS A 78 -3.88 20.78 5.62
CA HIS A 78 -2.64 21.34 5.06
C HIS A 78 -2.92 22.33 3.93
N PHE A 79 -3.89 22.05 3.05
CA PHE A 79 -4.34 23.02 2.04
C PHE A 79 -5.00 24.27 2.65
N SER A 80 -5.61 24.16 3.83
CA SER A 80 -6.19 25.31 4.54
C SER A 80 -5.13 26.18 5.25
N MET A 81 -3.87 25.75 5.30
CA MET A 81 -2.77 26.45 5.97
C MET A 81 -1.69 26.94 4.98
N VAL A 82 -1.86 26.65 3.69
CA VAL A 82 -1.04 27.16 2.57
C VAL A 82 -1.89 28.07 1.66
N CYS A 83 -2.98 28.63 2.19
CA CYS A 83 -3.75 29.73 1.61
C CYS A 83 -3.82 30.88 2.61
#